data_AF-A0A1I0G6M9-F1
#
_entry.id   AF-A0A1I0G6M9-F1
#
_cell.length_a   1.000
_cell.length_b   1.000
_cell.length_c   1.000
_cell.angle_alpha   90.00
_cell.angle_beta   90.00
_cell.angle_gamma   90.00
#
_symmetry.space_group_name_H-M   'P 1'
#
loop_
_entity.id
_entity.type
_entity.pdbx_description
1 polymer ?
#
loop_
_entity_poly.entity_id
_entity_poly.type
_entity_poly.pdbx_seq_one_letter_code
_entity_poly.pdbx_strand_id
1 'polypeptide(L)'
;MKFLVFPGTVRDSTLPNPPRLGLRVAKAGASYYQGDLSTELIDPLDLDFEPLFKPYFAYAQTKAPAHLQSLAEKIKAADGYNMASPEYNHSMSPALAHLLSISEVRHSPINHAQ
;
A
#
# COMPACT_ATOMS: atom_id res chain seq x y z
N MET A 1 18.24 -0.16 6.01
CA MET A 1 17.27 -0.53 4.95
C MET A 1 15.85 -0.24 5.44
N LYS A 2 14.97 0.26 4.56
CA LYS A 2 13.60 0.65 4.87
C LYS A 2 12.61 -0.28 4.18
N PHE A 3 11.72 -0.88 4.98
CA PHE A 3 10.64 -1.74 4.50
C PHE A 3 9.29 -1.06 4.67
N LEU A 4 8.40 -1.18 3.69
CA LEU A 4 7.01 -0.76 3.87
C LEU A 4 6.14 -1.97 4.21
N VAL A 5 5.21 -1.78 5.13
CA VAL A 5 4.30 -2.80 5.62
C VAL A 5 2.88 -2.45 5.18
N PHE A 6 2.24 -3.32 4.40
CA PHE A 6 0.90 -3.10 3.84
C PHE A 6 -0.11 -4.09 4.45
N PRO A 7 -1.00 -3.64 5.36
CA PRO A 7 -2.10 -4.45 5.84
C PRO A 7 -3.24 -4.46 4.81
N GLY A 8 -3.57 -5.64 4.28
CA GLY A 8 -4.71 -5.89 3.39
C GLY A 8 -6.07 -5.94 4.10
N THR A 9 -6.26 -5.15 5.16
CA THR A 9 -7.50 -5.16 5.94
C THR A 9 -7.97 -3.75 6.25
N VAL A 10 -9.24 -3.47 5.96
CA VAL A 10 -9.88 -2.16 6.19
C VAL A 10 -11.15 -2.27 7.04
N ARG A 11 -11.59 -3.50 7.35
CA ARG A 11 -12.79 -3.72 8.17
C ARG A 11 -12.44 -3.51 9.63
N ASP A 12 -12.87 -2.38 10.18
CA ASP A 12 -12.70 -2.03 11.59
C ASP A 12 -13.97 -2.24 12.44
N SER A 13 -14.92 -3.00 11.91
CA SER A 13 -16.19 -3.29 12.56
C SER A 13 -16.36 -4.80 12.70
N THR A 14 -16.56 -5.27 13.94
CA THR A 14 -16.84 -6.66 14.38
C THR A 14 -15.64 -7.59 14.63
N LEU A 15 -15.93 -8.80 15.14
CA LEU A 15 -14.98 -9.84 15.56
C LEU A 15 -13.92 -10.16 14.48
N PRO A 16 -12.72 -10.62 14.88
CA PRO A 16 -12.26 -10.87 16.25
C PRO A 16 -12.02 -9.59 17.06
N ASN A 17 -12.02 -9.67 18.40
CA ASN A 17 -11.70 -8.54 19.28
C ASN A 17 -10.27 -8.72 19.84
N PRO A 18 -9.36 -7.74 19.72
CA PRO A 18 -9.51 -6.47 19.00
C PRO A 18 -9.65 -6.65 17.48
N PRO A 19 -10.40 -5.73 16.81
CA PRO A 19 -10.66 -5.78 15.37
C PRO A 19 -9.36 -5.73 14.56
N ARG A 20 -9.49 -5.98 13.26
CA ARG A 20 -8.37 -5.96 12.30
C ARG A 20 -7.23 -6.92 12.67
N LEU A 21 -7.53 -8.22 12.76
CA LEU A 21 -6.49 -9.26 12.93
C LEU A 21 -5.35 -9.13 11.91
N GLY A 22 -5.66 -8.82 10.64
CA GLY A 22 -4.64 -8.59 9.61
C GLY A 22 -3.66 -7.47 9.94
N LEU A 23 -4.11 -6.40 10.60
CA LEU A 23 -3.24 -5.31 11.05
C LEU A 23 -2.28 -5.81 12.14
N ARG A 24 -2.79 -6.63 13.08
CA ARG A 24 -1.96 -7.22 14.14
C ARG A 24 -0.92 -8.18 13.58
N VAL A 25 -1.30 -9.00 12.60
CA VAL A 25 -0.37 -9.89 11.88
C VAL A 25 0.71 -9.07 11.15
N ALA A 26 0.32 -8.00 10.46
CA ALA A 26 1.26 -7.11 9.77
C ALA A 26 2.28 -6.50 10.75
N LYS A 27 1.81 -5.99 11.91
CA LYS A 27 2.65 -5.43 12.97
C LYS A 27 3.57 -6.49 13.60
N ALA A 28 3.07 -7.71 13.82
CA ALA A 28 3.88 -8.81 14.31
C ALA A 28 5.00 -9.17 13.31
N GLY A 29 4.68 -9.26 12.02
CA GLY A 29 5.68 -9.45 10.96
C GLY A 29 6.72 -8.31 10.91
N ALA A 30 6.27 -7.06 11.08
CA ALA A 30 7.13 -5.89 11.14
C ALA A 30 8.09 -5.89 12.35
N SER A 31 7.73 -6.56 13.45
CA SER A 31 8.56 -6.60 14.66
C SER A 31 9.86 -7.39 14.51
N TYR A 32 9.98 -8.22 13.46
CA TYR A 32 11.20 -8.96 13.13
C TYR A 32 12.27 -8.10 12.43
N TYR A 33 11.90 -6.91 11.93
CA TYR A 33 12.85 -5.98 11.33
C TYR A 33 13.52 -5.17 12.46
N GLN A 34 14.73 -5.60 12.84
CA GLN A 34 15.51 -5.03 13.94
C GLN A 34 16.89 -4.53 13.45
N GLY A 35 17.62 -3.81 14.30
CA GLY A 35 18.94 -3.27 13.97
C GLY A 35 18.85 -2.18 12.89
N ASP A 36 19.60 -2.34 11.79
CA ASP A 36 19.64 -1.38 10.68
C ASP A 36 18.41 -1.45 9.75
N LEU A 37 17.44 -2.31 10.08
CA LEU A 37 16.17 -2.44 9.37
C LEU A 37 15.12 -1.55 10.03
N SER A 38 14.45 -0.72 9.23
CA SER A 38 13.33 0.11 9.66
C SER A 38 12.07 -0.26 8.90
N THR A 39 10.91 -0.10 9.53
CA THR A 39 9.59 -0.36 8.91
C THR A 39 8.70 0.87 8.97
N GLU A 40 7.90 1.07 7.93
CA GLU A 40 6.82 2.05 7.91
C GLU A 40 5.51 1.36 7.51
N LEU A 41 4.45 1.54 8.31
CA LEU A 41 3.13 0.99 8.02
C LEU A 41 2.39 1.91 7.04
N ILE A 42 1.89 1.35 5.94
CA ILE A 42 1.03 2.04 4.97
C ILE A 42 -0.38 1.48 5.11
N ASP A 43 -1.15 2.02 6.05
CA ASP A 43 -2.53 1.59 6.30
C ASP A 43 -3.47 2.19 5.23
N PRO A 44 -4.25 1.37 4.49
CA PRO A 44 -5.21 1.90 3.54
C PRO A 44 -6.28 2.79 4.18
N LEU A 45 -6.54 2.68 5.50
CA LEU A 45 -7.47 3.58 6.19
C LEU A 45 -6.90 4.99 6.46
N ASP A 46 -5.58 5.18 6.37
CA ASP A 46 -4.94 6.49 6.52
C ASP A 46 -4.85 7.26 5.20
N LEU A 47 -5.32 6.65 4.10
CA LEU A 47 -5.25 7.20 2.75
C LEU A 47 -6.66 7.59 2.28
N ASP A 48 -6.75 8.81 1.75
CA ASP A 48 -8.00 9.31 1.19
C ASP A 48 -8.14 8.83 -0.26
N PHE A 49 -8.92 7.78 -0.47
CA PHE A 49 -9.21 7.27 -1.81
C PHE A 49 -10.41 8.00 -2.38
N GLU A 50 -10.16 8.85 -3.38
CA GLU A 50 -11.20 9.47 -4.18
C GLU A 50 -12.17 8.40 -4.74
N PRO A 51 -13.48 8.68 -4.82
CA PRO A 51 -14.48 7.73 -5.32
C PRO A 51 -14.21 7.24 -6.75
N LEU A 52 -13.53 8.07 -7.54
CA LEU A 52 -13.08 7.74 -8.89
C LEU A 52 -11.68 7.15 -8.83
N PHE A 53 -11.58 5.86 -9.15
CA PHE A 53 -10.30 5.18 -9.29
C PHE A 53 -9.43 5.86 -10.35
N LYS A 54 -8.37 6.53 -9.91
CA LYS A 54 -7.34 7.09 -10.78
C LYS A 54 -5.95 6.75 -10.23
N PRO A 55 -5.19 5.87 -10.88
CA PRO A 55 -3.88 5.46 -10.40
C PRO A 55 -2.85 6.60 -10.54
N TYR A 56 -1.79 6.56 -9.74
CA TYR A 56 -0.77 7.61 -9.68
C TYR A 56 -0.18 7.94 -11.06
N PHE A 57 0.12 6.92 -11.89
CA PHE A 57 0.66 7.13 -13.25
C PHE A 57 -0.30 7.83 -14.22
N ALA A 58 -1.61 7.90 -13.92
CA ALA A 58 -2.60 8.58 -14.76
C ALA A 58 -2.68 10.09 -14.49
N TYR A 59 -1.93 10.60 -13.52
CA TYR A 59 -1.78 12.04 -13.30
C TYR A 59 -0.59 12.59 -14.09
N ALA A 60 -0.73 13.81 -14.60
CA ALA A 60 0.44 14.58 -15.02
C ALA A 60 1.35 14.79 -13.79
N GLN A 61 2.67 14.88 -14.00
CA GLN A 61 3.67 14.89 -12.91
C GLN A 61 3.37 15.86 -11.76
N THR A 62 2.69 16.98 -12.01
CA THR A 62 2.38 18.01 -11.00
C THR A 62 0.93 18.03 -10.52
N LYS A 63 0.11 17.06 -10.95
CA LYS A 63 -1.34 17.03 -10.71
C LYS A 63 -1.79 15.88 -9.82
N ALA A 64 -0.87 15.00 -9.40
CA ALA A 64 -1.20 13.93 -8.46
C ALA A 64 -1.54 14.52 -7.08
N PRO A 65 -2.57 13.99 -6.39
CA PRO A 65 -2.82 14.30 -4.99
C PRO A 65 -1.58 14.07 -4.13
N ALA A 66 -1.36 14.93 -3.14
CA ALA A 66 -0.16 14.89 -2.29
C ALA A 66 0.03 13.53 -1.59
N HIS A 67 -1.06 12.89 -1.17
CA HIS A 67 -0.99 11.57 -0.53
C HIS A 67 -0.53 10.47 -1.51
N LEU A 68 -0.94 10.50 -2.79
CA LEU A 68 -0.47 9.55 -3.80
C LEU A 68 0.98 9.82 -4.19
N GLN A 69 1.37 11.09 -4.32
CA GLN A 69 2.77 11.47 -4.55
C GLN A 69 3.67 10.96 -3.44
N SER A 70 3.31 11.20 -2.18
CA SER A 70 4.06 10.72 -1.02
C SER A 70 4.13 9.19 -0.98
N LEU A 71 3.03 8.50 -1.30
CA LEU A 71 3.01 7.04 -1.37
C LEU A 71 3.95 6.50 -2.46
N ALA A 72 3.91 7.08 -3.67
CA ALA A 72 4.79 6.70 -4.77
C ALA A 72 6.27 6.92 -4.43
N GLU A 73 6.60 8.02 -3.76
CA GLU A 73 7.96 8.31 -3.30
C GLU A 73 8.43 7.31 -2.23
N LYS A 74 7.57 6.97 -1.27
CA LYS A 74 7.87 5.95 -0.25
C LYS A 74 8.13 4.59 -0.87
N ILE A 75 7.29 4.17 -1.83
CA ILE A 75 7.44 2.91 -2.55
C ILE A 75 8.77 2.91 -3.32
N LYS A 76 9.06 3.97 -4.08
CA LYS A 76 10.31 4.08 -4.84
C LYS A 76 11.56 4.04 -3.94
N ALA A 77 11.48 4.60 -2.74
CA ALA A 77 12.59 4.66 -1.79
C ALA A 77 12.72 3.43 -0.89
N ALA A 78 11.78 2.49 -0.93
CA ALA A 78 11.78 1.30 -0.09
C ALA A 78 12.75 0.23 -0.61
N ASP A 79 13.45 -0.42 0.32
CA ASP A 79 14.32 -1.57 0.03
C ASP A 79 13.55 -2.89 -0.04
N GLY A 80 12.29 -2.90 0.45
CA GLY A 80 11.43 -4.07 0.38
C GLY A 80 10.05 -3.85 0.97
N TYR A 81 9.22 -4.88 0.84
CA TYR A 81 7.81 -4.83 1.23
C TYR A 81 7.42 -6.05 2.07
N ASN A 82 6.60 -5.82 3.09
CA ASN A 82 5.90 -6.86 3.83
C ASN A 82 4.39 -6.65 3.64
N MET A 83 3.72 -7.58 2.98
CA MET A 83 2.30 -7.47 2.68
C MET A 83 1.54 -8.56 3.44
N ALA A 84 0.62 -8.16 4.31
CA ALA A 84 -0.22 -9.07 5.07
C ALA A 84 -1.65 -9.02 4.53
N SER A 85 -2.04 -10.00 3.73
CA SER A 85 -3.39 -10.09 3.19
C SER A 85 -4.16 -11.25 3.82
N PRO A 86 -5.43 -11.07 4.23
CA PRO A 86 -6.32 -12.20 4.35
C PRO A 86 -6.53 -12.82 2.96
N GLU A 87 -6.83 -14.12 2.91
CA GLU A 87 -7.32 -14.76 1.70
C GLU A 87 -8.73 -14.24 1.39
N TYR A 88 -8.94 -13.85 0.13
CA TYR A 88 -10.24 -13.46 -0.41
C TYR A 88 -10.42 -14.14 -1.76
N ASN A 89 -11.39 -15.06 -1.87
CA ASN A 89 -11.68 -15.78 -3.12
C ASN A 89 -10.43 -16.39 -3.78
N HIS A 90 -9.56 -17.05 -2.99
CA HIS A 90 -8.28 -17.59 -3.44
C HIS A 90 -7.28 -16.56 -3.98
N SER A 91 -7.42 -15.30 -3.57
CA SER A 91 -6.56 -14.19 -3.93
C SER A 91 -6.26 -13.29 -2.73
N MET A 92 -5.51 -12.23 -2.98
CA MET A 92 -5.34 -11.15 -2.02
C MET A 92 -6.64 -10.35 -1.85
N SER A 93 -6.73 -9.68 -0.71
CA SER A 93 -7.86 -8.82 -0.37
C SER A 93 -8.06 -7.70 -1.40
N PRO A 94 -9.32 -7.33 -1.70
CA PRO A 94 -9.61 -6.16 -2.54
C PRO A 94 -8.95 -4.87 -2.04
N ALA A 95 -8.82 -4.73 -0.72
CA ALA A 95 -8.15 -3.57 -0.11
C ALA A 95 -6.66 -3.50 -0.48
N LEU A 96 -5.95 -4.62 -0.39
CA LEU A 96 -4.53 -4.66 -0.79
C LEU A 96 -4.39 -4.49 -2.30
N ALA A 97 -5.19 -5.19 -3.10
CA ALA A 97 -5.15 -5.06 -4.55
C ALA A 97 -5.40 -3.62 -5.02
N HIS A 98 -6.38 -2.94 -4.40
CA HIS A 98 -6.67 -1.53 -4.66
C HIS A 98 -5.47 -0.64 -4.31
N LEU A 99 -4.90 -0.78 -3.10
CA LEU A 99 -3.74 -0.01 -2.65
C LEU A 99 -2.51 -0.18 -3.57
N LEU A 100 -2.26 -1.40 -4.05
CA LEU A 100 -1.17 -1.64 -5.00
C LEU A 100 -1.45 -1.05 -6.38
N SER A 101 -2.70 -1.12 -6.85
CA SER A 101 -3.08 -0.61 -8.16
C SER A 101 -3.02 0.91 -8.25
N ILE A 102 -3.47 1.62 -7.21
CA ILE A 102 -3.45 3.09 -7.19
C ILE A 102 -2.03 3.65 -7.03
N SER A 103 -1.16 2.90 -6.37
CA SER A 103 0.22 3.30 -6.07
C SER A 103 1.22 2.88 -7.13
N GLU A 104 0.74 2.15 -8.15
CA GLU A 104 1.55 1.67 -9.26
C GLU A 104 2.26 2.86 -9.94
N VAL A 105 3.59 2.84 -9.89
CA VAL A 105 4.43 3.72 -10.68
C VAL A 105 4.81 2.95 -11.93
N ARG A 106 4.06 3.13 -13.02
CA ARG A 106 4.49 2.60 -14.32
C ARG A 106 5.72 3.37 -14.76
N HIS A 107 6.78 2.67 -15.11
CA HIS A 107 7.78 3.24 -16.00
C HIS A 107 7.02 3.62 -17.27
N SER A 108 7.05 4.91 -17.61
CA SER A 108 6.31 5.48 -18.74
C SER A 108 6.46 4.56 -19.96
N PRO A 109 5.38 4.21 -20.68
CA PRO A 109 5.55 3.57 -21.97
C PRO A 109 6.41 4.52 -22.80
N ILE A 110 7.50 3.96 -23.32
CA ILE A 110 8.37 4.59 -24.31
C ILE A 110 7.48 5.38 -25.27
N ASN A 111 7.79 6.66 -25.46
CA ASN A 111 7.17 7.54 -26.45
C ASN A 111 7.02 6.78 -27.78
N HIS A 112 5.84 6.23 -28.06
CA HIS A 112 5.41 5.99 -29.43
C HIS A 112 4.81 7.29 -29.93
N ALA A 113 5.70 8.27 -30.12
CA ALA A 113 5.48 9.37 -31.03
C ALA A 113 6.12 8.96 -32.36
N GLN A 114 5.30 8.41 -33.26
CA GLN A 114 5.36 8.63 -34.71
C GLN A 114 3.94 8.56 -35.26
#